data_AF-A0A968JWX9-F1
#
_entry.id   AF-A0A968JWX9-F1
#
_cell.length_a   1.000
_cell.length_b   1.000
_cell.length_c   1.000
_cell.angle_alpha   90.00
_cell.angle_beta   90.00
_cell.angle_gamma   90.00
#
_symmetry.space_group_name_H-M   'P 1'
#
loop_
_entity.id
_entity.type
_entity.pdbx_description
1 polymer ?
#
loop_
_entity_poly.entity_id
_entity_poly.type
_entity_poly.pdbx_seq_one_letter_code
_entity_poly.pdbx_strand_id
1 'polypeptide(L)'
;MAIMEDNDGDIWFGSEGDGIFILDNQTNRLFRMNPDSFTNISTKGIIKNLYQDKWGYIWIGTEGHGLFKFDKSNRKWYVIQPKTD
;
A
#
# COMPACT_ATOMS: atom_id res chain seq x y z
N MET A 1 9.05 -8.77 1.34
CA MET A 1 8.98 -8.03 0.07
C MET A 1 7.74 -8.44 -0.72
N ALA A 2 7.12 -7.51 -1.45
CA ALA A 2 5.97 -7.78 -2.33
C ALA A 2 6.04 -6.94 -3.61
N ILE A 3 5.42 -7.40 -4.69
CA ILE A 3 5.26 -6.65 -5.95
C ILE A 3 3.86 -6.88 -6.51
N MET A 4 3.25 -5.84 -7.09
CA MET A 4 1.91 -5.90 -7.68
C MET A 4 1.77 -4.81 -8.75
N GLU A 5 1.14 -5.13 -9.88
CA GLU A 5 0.64 -4.14 -10.84
C GLU A 5 -0.84 -3.85 -10.51
N ASP A 6 -1.20 -2.57 -10.43
CA ASP A 6 -2.60 -2.16 -10.25
C ASP A 6 -3.33 -1.98 -11.58
N ASN A 7 -4.65 -1.78 -11.53
CA ASN A 7 -5.50 -1.63 -12.71
C ASN A 7 -5.20 -0.39 -13.56
N ASP A 8 -4.46 0.60 -13.03
CA ASP A 8 -4.00 1.77 -13.80
C ASP A 8 -2.62 1.50 -14.46
N GLY A 9 -2.03 0.33 -14.21
CA GLY A 9 -0.72 -0.11 -14.68
C GLY A 9 0.44 0.35 -13.79
N ASP A 10 0.17 1.01 -12.66
CA ASP A 10 1.24 1.40 -11.75
C ASP A 10 1.82 0.17 -11.04
N ILE A 11 3.14 0.12 -10.90
CA ILE A 11 3.81 -0.98 -10.21
C ILE A 11 4.10 -0.61 -8.76
N TRP A 12 3.52 -1.37 -7.85
CA TRP A 12 3.67 -1.23 -6.42
C TRP A 12 4.74 -2.19 -5.89
N PHE A 13 5.67 -1.66 -5.10
CA PHE A 13 6.73 -2.41 -4.44
C PHE A 13 6.60 -2.27 -2.92
N GLY A 14 6.43 -3.39 -2.25
CA GLY A 14 6.49 -3.49 -0.80
C GLY A 14 7.90 -3.87 -0.34
N SER A 15 8.54 -3.00 0.45
CA SER A 15 9.91 -3.21 0.95
C SER A 15 9.94 -3.82 2.36
N GLU A 16 11.13 -4.19 2.82
CA GLU A 16 11.38 -4.74 4.16
C GLU A 16 11.86 -3.66 5.14
N GLY A 17 11.10 -2.57 5.25
CA GLY A 17 11.37 -1.52 6.23
C GLY A 17 11.33 -0.11 5.67
N ASP A 18 11.24 0.06 4.35
CA ASP A 18 11.10 1.37 3.71
C ASP A 18 9.68 1.64 3.19
N GLY A 19 8.70 0.85 3.62
CA GLY A 19 7.31 0.97 3.21
C GLY A 19 7.12 0.66 1.73
N ILE A 20 6.44 1.55 1.00
CA ILE A 20 5.94 1.29 -0.35
C ILE A 20 6.53 2.27 -1.35
N PHE A 21 6.96 1.74 -2.50
CA PHE A 21 7.34 2.50 -3.69
C PHE A 21 6.35 2.22 -4.81
N ILE A 22 6.13 3.22 -5.66
CA ILE A 22 5.24 3.15 -6.81
C ILE A 22 6.02 3.62 -8.03
N LEU A 23 6.06 2.80 -9.07
CA LEU A 23 6.47 3.19 -10.41
C LEU A 23 5.23 3.63 -11.16
N ASP A 24 5.14 4.93 -11.40
CA ASP A 24 4.05 5.54 -12.16
C ASP A 24 4.16 5.13 -13.64
N ASN A 25 3.12 4.49 -14.16
CA ASN A 25 3.11 3.97 -15.53
C ASN A 25 3.14 5.08 -16.60
N GLN A 26 2.58 6.24 -16.29
CA GLN A 26 2.47 7.35 -17.25
C GLN A 26 3.80 8.11 -17.39
N THR A 27 4.50 8.29 -16.28
CA THR A 27 5.70 9.13 -16.19
C THR A 27 6.99 8.33 -16.08
N ASN A 28 6.91 7.00 -15.87
CA ASN A 28 8.03 6.11 -15.57
C ASN A 28 8.88 6.59 -14.37
N ARG A 29 8.23 7.27 -13.42
CA ARG A 29 8.90 7.79 -12.22
C ARG A 29 8.64 6.84 -11.05
N LEU A 30 9.73 6.40 -10.43
CA LEU A 30 9.68 5.73 -9.15
C LEU A 30 9.58 6.78 -8.05
N PHE A 31 8.55 6.70 -7.23
CA PHE A 31 8.40 7.52 -6.04
C PHE A 31 8.04 6.68 -4.83
N ARG A 32 8.44 7.14 -3.66
CA ARG A 32 8.01 6.56 -2.40
C ARG A 32 6.61 7.08 -2.06
N MET A 33 5.69 6.21 -1.68
CA MET A 33 4.33 6.65 -1.35
C MET A 33 4.35 7.59 -0.12
N ASN A 34 3.87 8.82 -0.33
CA ASN A 34 3.97 9.90 0.67
C ASN A 34 2.94 9.72 1.81
N PRO A 35 3.26 10.14 3.06
CA PRO A 35 2.55 9.79 4.30
C PRO A 35 1.39 10.74 4.69
N ASP A 36 0.86 11.57 3.78
CA ASP A 36 -0.13 12.61 4.13
C ASP A 36 -1.51 12.11 4.58
N SER A 37 -1.64 10.84 5.00
CA SER A 37 -2.51 10.51 6.12
C SER A 37 -2.16 9.18 6.79
N PHE A 38 -1.93 9.27 8.10
CA PHE A 38 -2.28 8.31 9.14
C PHE A 38 -1.50 6.99 9.33
N THR A 39 -0.53 6.60 8.49
CA THR A 39 0.24 5.36 8.78
C THR A 39 1.75 5.51 8.62
N ASN A 40 2.51 5.16 9.66
CA ASN A 40 3.97 5.01 9.62
C ASN A 40 4.43 3.87 8.68
N ILE A 41 3.50 3.18 8.04
CA ILE A 41 3.75 1.99 7.22
C ILE A 41 4.31 2.35 5.85
N SER A 42 3.88 3.47 5.25
CA SER A 42 4.43 3.91 3.96
C SER A 42 5.90 4.35 4.06
N THR A 43 6.39 4.66 5.27
CA THR A 43 7.75 5.17 5.51
C THR A 43 8.63 4.23 6.33
N LYS A 44 8.07 3.27 7.08
CA LYS A 44 8.86 2.37 7.94
C LYS A 44 8.28 0.95 8.04
N GLY A 45 7.26 0.63 7.24
CA GLY A 45 6.59 -0.67 7.29
C GLY A 45 7.37 -1.76 6.57
N ILE A 46 7.38 -2.96 7.15
CA ILE A 46 7.74 -4.18 6.43
C ILE A 46 6.47 -4.68 5.73
N ILE A 47 6.48 -4.60 4.40
CA ILE A 47 5.34 -4.97 3.56
C ILE A 47 5.53 -6.42 3.09
N LYS A 48 4.56 -7.27 3.43
CA LYS A 48 4.57 -8.69 3.09
C LYS A 48 3.65 -9.02 1.92
N ASN A 49 2.53 -8.31 1.79
CA ASN A 49 1.53 -8.58 0.76
C ASN A 49 0.94 -7.29 0.21
N LEU A 50 0.68 -7.28 -1.08
CA LEU A 50 -0.05 -6.25 -1.81
C LEU A 50 -1.10 -6.95 -2.67
N TYR A 51 -2.33 -6.43 -2.67
CA TYR A 51 -3.42 -6.97 -3.48
C TYR A 51 -4.44 -5.89 -3.80
N GLN A 52 -4.86 -5.77 -5.07
CA GLN A 52 -5.96 -4.90 -5.44
C GLN A 52 -7.25 -5.70 -5.59
N ASP A 53 -8.32 -5.26 -4.93
CA ASP A 53 -9.63 -5.89 -5.09
C ASP A 53 -10.40 -5.34 -6.31
N LYS A 54 -11.53 -5.98 -6.62
CA LYS A 54 -12.39 -5.62 -7.76
C LYS A 54 -13.00 -4.21 -7.68
N TRP A 55 -12.95 -3.56 -6.52
CA TRP A 55 -13.43 -2.19 -6.33
C TRP A 55 -12.28 -1.16 -6.40
N GLY A 56 -11.07 -1.61 -6.69
CA GLY A 56 -9.89 -0.76 -6.81
C GLY A 56 -9.19 -0.47 -5.49
N TYR A 57 -9.63 -1.04 -4.36
CA TYR A 57 -8.94 -0.86 -3.09
C TYR A 57 -7.67 -1.69 -3.03
N ILE A 58 -6.62 -1.11 -2.48
CA ILE A 58 -5.31 -1.76 -2.33
C ILE A 58 -5.18 -2.24 -0.88
N TRP A 59 -5.10 -3.55 -0.73
CA TRP A 59 -4.90 -4.25 0.53
C TRP A 59 -3.41 -4.46 0.78
N ILE A 60 -2.97 -4.07 1.96
CA ILE A 60 -1.56 -4.00 2.34
C ILE A 60 -1.38 -4.80 3.62
N GLY A 61 -0.77 -5.97 3.49
CA GLY A 61 -0.40 -6.83 4.60
C GLY A 61 0.99 -6.47 5.12
N THR A 62 1.08 -6.17 6.41
CA THR A 62 2.34 -5.77 7.06
C THR A 62 2.82 -6.81 8.05
N GLU A 63 4.12 -6.86 8.30
CA GLU A 63 4.67 -7.57 9.46
C GLU A 63 4.45 -6.73 10.73
N GLY A 64 3.78 -7.29 11.72
CA GLY A 64 3.61 -6.70 13.05
C GLY A 64 2.59 -5.56 13.18
N HIS A 65 2.12 -4.95 12.09
CA HIS A 65 1.19 -3.81 12.15
C HIS A 65 -0.24 -4.14 11.67
N GLY A 66 -0.47 -5.36 11.19
CA GLY A 66 -1.79 -5.83 10.74
C GLY A 66 -2.08 -5.56 9.26
N LEU A 67 -3.37 -5.40 8.95
CA LEU A 67 -3.89 -5.25 7.60
C LEU A 67 -4.42 -3.83 7.36
N PHE A 68 -4.06 -3.26 6.23
CA PHE A 68 -4.46 -1.92 5.82
C PHE A 68 -5.16 -1.98 4.48
N LYS A 69 -6.08 -1.04 4.28
CA LYS A 69 -6.74 -0.83 3.00
C LYS A 69 -6.51 0.61 2.56
N PHE A 70 -6.10 0.80 1.32
CA PHE A 70 -5.85 2.10 0.72
C PHE A 70 -6.81 2.32 -0.45
N ASP A 71 -7.47 3.46 -0.44
CA ASP A 71 -8.32 3.97 -1.51
C ASP A 71 -7.50 4.95 -2.34
N LYS A 72 -7.05 4.51 -3.51
CA LYS A 72 -6.20 5.30 -4.41
C LYS A 72 -6.93 6.54 -4.92
N SER A 73 -8.20 6.41 -5.29
CA SER A 73 -9.03 7.49 -5.84
C SER A 73 -9.22 8.64 -4.86
N ASN A 74 -9.47 8.32 -3.58
CA ASN A 74 -9.66 9.32 -2.54
C ASN A 74 -8.40 9.59 -1.71
N ARG A 75 -7.27 8.93 -2.03
CA ARG A 75 -6.01 8.94 -1.27
C ARG A 75 -6.22 8.74 0.23
N LYS A 76 -7.02 7.73 0.60
CA LYS A 76 -7.48 7.51 1.98
C LYS A 76 -7.08 6.13 2.51
N TRP A 77 -6.65 6.11 3.77
CA TRP A 77 -6.28 4.90 4.49
C TRP A 77 -7.38 4.40 5.43
N TYR A 78 -7.45 3.08 5.58
CA TYR A 78 -8.28 2.39 6.55
C TYR A 78 -7.43 1.33 7.27
N VAL A 79 -7.50 1.35 8.60
CA VAL A 79 -6.92 0.29 9.45
C VAL A 79 -7.97 -0.79 9.64
N ILE A 80 -7.60 -2.03 9.36
CA ILE A 80 -8.49 -3.17 9.53
C ILE A 80 -8.18 -3.80 10.88
N GLN A 81 -9.09 -3.61 11.83
CA GLN A 81 -9.01 -4.25 13.13
C GLN A 81 -9.93 -5.48 13.15
N PRO A 82 -9.52 -6.58 13.79
CA PRO A 82 -10.44 -7.67 14.07
C PRO A 82 -11.63 -7.14 14.88
N LYS A 83 -12.84 -7.63 14.61
CA LYS A 83 -13.93 -7.46 15.58
C LYS A 83 -13.54 -8.21 16.85
N THR A 84 -13.43 -7.48 17.95
CA THR A 84 -13.46 -8.06 19.29
C THR A 84 -14.90 -8.09 19.74
N ASP A 85 -15.42 -9.29 20.00
CA ASP A 85 -16.71 -9.49 20.68
C ASP A 85 -16.61 -9.10 22.17
#